data_AF-A0A2J6HVQ4-F1
#
_entry.id   AF-A0A2J6HVQ4-F1
#
_cell.length_a   1.000
_cell.length_b   1.000
_cell.length_c   1.000
_cell.angle_alpha   90.00
_cell.angle_beta   90.00
_cell.angle_gamma   90.00
#
_symmetry.space_group_name_H-M   'P 1'
#
loop_
_entity.id
_entity.type
_entity.pdbx_description
1 polymer ?
#
loop_
_entity_poly.entity_id
_entity_poly.type
_entity_poly.pdbx_seq_one_letter_code
_entity_poly.pdbx_strand_id
1 'polypeptide(L)'
;MEEKFISKALEANLAETRYKDIKIPPDYQSFIDLSKKYYGIHKRANDCIIEFQHPFSNKKFVAEELRSILLTDFWFYIALENADEALQTPVQLMQELLLSCDNPKLKVMIVRTLLEFIHTLSKDKKPHIELIEICLQTLIDGFKSDPRSFIMASKYIKRYLNQEADHPKLKEKILAFTKAVYIENIKFWQKSSDIEQWIEQEKDILKSEIDELRTQIGSKWFASLSEQIESINSWHELVEKIPDYDQVAECFANAVDTLKTFIEQFHFIFYLLQLDGMEAHQERLIWKLNKMLRQTIDELDKEQIRPFINSIFEFAEQLRAEHGSSILDMFLTVGKKVIELKKEGKIDLVSYYENKLIDFGFETPGMVYVNEDWQLSVNQN
;
A
#
# COMPACT_ATOMS: atom_id res chain seq x y z
N MET A 1 -22.99 29.73 23.81
CA MET A 1 -21.56 29.94 23.48
C MET A 1 -20.84 28.75 24.07
N GLU A 2 -20.62 27.71 23.27
CA GLU A 2 -19.91 26.53 23.74
C GLU A 2 -18.42 26.87 23.84
N GLU A 3 -17.85 26.70 25.03
CA GLU A 3 -16.42 26.84 25.26
C GLU A 3 -15.69 25.77 24.44
N LYS A 4 -14.89 26.20 23.46
CA LYS A 4 -13.96 25.33 22.74
C LYS A 4 -13.08 24.64 23.78
N PHE A 5 -13.16 23.30 23.85
CA PHE A 5 -12.28 22.51 24.68
C PHE A 5 -10.85 22.58 24.08
N ILE A 6 -10.02 23.46 24.64
CA ILE A 6 -8.61 23.57 24.29
C ILE A 6 -7.85 22.61 25.21
N SER A 7 -7.31 21.54 24.64
CA SER A 7 -6.49 20.59 25.41
C SER A 7 -5.24 21.31 25.92
N LYS A 8 -5.24 21.63 27.22
CA LYS A 8 -4.10 22.27 27.90
C LYS A 8 -2.83 21.42 27.82
N ALA A 9 -2.96 20.10 27.70
CA ALA A 9 -1.83 19.19 27.51
C ALA A 9 -1.23 19.29 26.10
N LEU A 10 -2.06 19.45 25.07
CA LEU A 10 -1.60 19.69 23.69
C LEU A 10 -0.96 21.08 23.56
N GLU A 11 -1.56 22.11 24.18
CA GLU A 11 -0.97 23.45 24.24
C GLU A 11 0.38 23.46 24.96
N ALA A 12 0.48 22.75 26.09
CA ALA A 12 1.74 22.60 26.82
C ALA A 12 2.80 21.87 25.97
N ASN A 13 2.43 20.77 25.30
CA ASN A 13 3.33 20.04 24.40
C ASN A 13 3.77 20.91 23.22
N LEU A 14 2.86 21.65 22.57
CA LEU A 14 3.18 22.57 21.46
C LEU A 14 4.01 23.79 21.92
N ALA A 15 3.85 24.22 23.17
CA ALA A 15 4.64 25.28 23.76
C ALA A 15 6.04 24.83 24.17
N GLU A 16 6.20 23.59 24.66
CA GLU A 16 7.49 22.98 24.98
C GLU A 16 8.26 22.54 23.73
N THR A 17 7.58 22.08 22.68
CA THR A 17 8.23 21.71 21.41
C THR A 17 8.40 22.88 20.45
N ARG A 18 7.91 24.09 20.78
CA ARG A 18 8.24 25.32 20.05
C ARG A 18 9.71 25.67 20.26
N TYR A 19 10.59 24.99 19.53
CA TYR A 19 11.97 25.42 19.35
C TYR A 19 11.95 26.76 18.60
N LYS A 20 12.14 27.85 19.36
CA LYS A 20 12.00 29.23 18.85
C LYS A 20 13.14 29.67 17.93
N ASP A 21 14.24 28.92 17.88
CA ASP A 21 15.44 29.28 17.13
C ASP A 21 15.88 28.15 16.19
N ILE A 22 15.01 27.76 15.25
CA ILE A 22 15.40 26.89 14.13
C ILE A 22 16.36 27.69 13.24
N LYS A 23 17.64 27.32 13.25
CA LYS A 23 18.65 27.95 12.40
C LYS A 23 18.60 27.32 11.02
N ILE A 24 18.14 28.08 10.03
CA ILE A 24 18.12 27.64 8.63
C ILE A 24 19.54 27.78 8.04
N PRO A 25 20.15 26.68 7.54
CA PRO A 25 21.42 26.74 6.81
C PRO A 25 21.38 27.71 5.61
N PRO A 26 22.51 28.36 5.25
CA PRO A 26 22.57 29.33 4.16
C PRO A 26 22.03 28.82 2.81
N ASP A 27 22.28 27.55 2.49
CA ASP A 27 21.86 26.95 1.22
C ASP A 27 20.32 26.82 1.15
N TYR A 28 19.68 26.41 2.26
CA TYR A 28 18.23 26.35 2.36
C TYR A 28 17.58 27.73 2.39
N GLN A 29 18.22 28.72 3.04
CA GLN A 29 17.75 30.10 2.98
C GLN A 29 17.80 30.64 1.55
N SER A 30 18.84 30.30 0.79
CA SER A 30 18.97 30.68 -0.61
C SER A 30 17.84 30.09 -1.47
N PHE A 31 17.47 28.83 -1.23
CA PHE A 31 16.31 28.20 -1.89
C PHE A 31 14.99 28.90 -1.53
N ILE A 32 14.74 29.21 -0.25
CA ILE A 32 13.54 29.93 0.19
C ILE A 32 13.42 31.30 -0.49
N ASP A 33 14.55 32.01 -0.63
CA ASP A 33 14.59 33.36 -1.17
C ASP A 33 14.32 33.41 -2.69
N LEU A 34 14.46 32.29 -3.42
CA LEU A 34 14.11 32.21 -4.85
C LEU A 34 12.66 32.65 -5.10
N SER A 35 11.76 32.28 -4.20
CA SER A 35 10.31 32.51 -4.33
C SER A 35 9.81 33.75 -3.59
N LYS A 36 10.69 34.60 -3.02
CA LYS A 36 10.34 35.73 -2.15
C LYS A 36 9.26 36.70 -2.68
N LYS A 37 9.12 36.81 -4.00
CA LYS A 37 8.10 37.64 -4.65
C LYS A 37 6.71 36.97 -4.76
N TYR A 38 6.63 35.66 -4.53
CA TYR A 38 5.43 34.83 -4.64
C TYR A 38 5.03 34.31 -3.26
N TYR A 39 4.15 35.03 -2.57
CA TYR A 39 3.78 34.76 -1.17
C TYR A 39 3.45 33.29 -0.89
N GLY A 40 2.62 32.64 -1.73
CA GLY A 40 2.22 31.24 -1.53
C GLY A 40 3.37 30.25 -1.63
N ILE A 41 4.20 30.37 -2.67
CA ILE A 41 5.35 29.48 -2.92
C ILE A 41 6.43 29.71 -1.86
N HIS A 42 6.69 30.97 -1.51
CA HIS A 42 7.64 31.34 -0.47
C HIS A 42 7.24 30.81 0.89
N LYS A 43 5.98 31.00 1.27
CA LYS A 43 5.46 30.45 2.53
C LYS A 43 5.62 28.93 2.55
N ARG A 44 5.28 28.25 1.45
CA ARG A 44 5.43 26.81 1.32
C ARG A 44 6.88 26.35 1.54
N ALA A 45 7.82 26.94 0.80
CA ALA A 45 9.24 26.61 0.91
C ALA A 45 9.78 26.87 2.32
N ASN A 46 9.39 28.00 2.92
CA ASN A 46 9.76 28.37 4.28
C ASN A 46 9.22 27.37 5.31
N ASP A 47 7.92 27.10 5.31
CA ASP A 47 7.26 26.23 6.28
C ASP A 47 7.78 24.80 6.15
N CYS A 48 8.02 24.32 4.91
CA CYS A 48 8.63 23.02 4.63
C CYS A 48 10.03 22.89 5.24
N ILE A 49 10.92 23.87 5.05
CA ILE A 49 12.31 23.82 5.54
C ILE A 49 12.38 23.97 7.06
N ILE A 50 11.54 24.86 7.62
CA ILE A 50 11.42 25.01 9.08
C ILE A 50 10.99 23.70 9.71
N GLU A 51 9.95 23.05 9.18
CA GLU A 51 9.48 21.77 9.70
C GLU A 51 10.51 20.64 9.50
N PHE A 52 11.22 20.64 8.37
CA PHE A 52 12.29 19.66 8.12
C PHE A 52 13.44 19.78 9.13
N GLN A 53 13.83 21.00 9.49
CA GLN A 53 14.90 21.26 10.47
C GLN A 53 14.44 21.08 11.93
N HIS A 54 13.16 20.83 12.16
CA HIS A 54 12.64 20.67 13.51
C HIS A 54 13.11 19.34 14.14
N PRO A 55 13.58 19.31 15.41
CA PRO A 55 14.04 18.08 16.06
C PRO A 55 12.98 16.96 16.11
N PHE A 56 11.71 17.36 16.17
CA PHE A 56 10.55 16.47 16.14
C PHE A 56 9.74 16.68 14.86
N SER A 57 10.43 16.69 13.72
CA SER A 57 9.83 16.97 12.41
C SER A 57 8.67 16.02 12.07
N ASN A 58 7.55 16.59 11.65
CA ASN A 58 6.47 15.87 11.00
C ASN A 58 6.89 15.51 9.56
N LYS A 59 7.56 14.36 9.42
CA LYS A 59 8.05 13.85 8.13
C LYS A 59 6.95 13.74 7.06
N LYS A 60 5.70 13.46 7.46
CA LYS A 60 4.56 13.38 6.53
C LYS A 60 4.27 14.76 5.91
N PHE A 61 4.13 15.77 6.75
CA PHE A 61 3.93 17.16 6.30
C PHE A 61 5.06 17.60 5.37
N VAL A 62 6.32 17.37 5.77
CA VAL A 62 7.46 17.78 4.94
C VAL A 62 7.42 17.12 3.57
N ALA A 63 7.16 15.81 3.50
CA ALA A 63 7.10 15.11 2.22
C ALA A 63 5.91 15.58 1.35
N GLU A 64 4.78 15.94 1.93
CA GLU A 64 3.63 16.52 1.21
C GLU A 64 3.94 17.92 0.67
N GLU A 65 4.68 18.74 1.44
CA GLU A 65 5.11 20.05 0.99
C GLU A 65 6.20 19.97 -0.10
N LEU A 66 7.19 19.09 0.06
CA LEU A 66 8.19 18.81 -0.98
C LEU A 66 7.53 18.31 -2.27
N ARG A 67 6.51 17.45 -2.15
CA ARG A 67 5.72 17.00 -3.32
C ARG A 67 5.03 18.18 -4.00
N SER A 68 4.45 19.08 -3.23
CA SER A 68 3.81 20.28 -3.76
C SER A 68 4.82 21.21 -4.44
N ILE A 69 6.01 21.39 -3.86
CA ILE A 69 7.12 22.15 -4.46
C ILE A 69 7.53 21.54 -5.80
N LEU A 70 7.76 20.22 -5.86
CA LEU A 70 8.27 19.53 -7.05
C LEU A 70 7.24 19.41 -8.17
N LEU A 71 5.95 19.28 -7.86
CA LEU A 71 4.91 19.00 -8.86
C LEU A 71 3.93 20.15 -9.07
N THR A 72 3.49 20.82 -8.01
CA THR A 72 2.50 21.91 -8.10
C THR A 72 3.19 23.23 -8.43
N ASP A 73 4.27 23.55 -7.74
CA ASP A 73 5.04 24.78 -7.94
C ASP A 73 6.13 24.61 -9.02
N PHE A 74 6.13 23.47 -9.72
CA PHE A 74 7.08 23.14 -10.80
C PHE A 74 7.23 24.27 -11.82
N TRP A 75 6.10 24.83 -12.28
CA TRP A 75 6.07 25.89 -13.29
C TRP A 75 6.87 27.13 -12.88
N PHE A 76 6.97 27.40 -11.57
CA PHE A 76 7.72 28.53 -11.05
C PHE A 76 9.22 28.23 -11.06
N TYR A 77 9.62 27.09 -10.48
CA TYR A 77 11.04 26.74 -10.37
C TYR A 77 11.68 26.44 -11.72
N ILE A 78 10.94 25.84 -12.65
CA ILE A 78 11.45 25.53 -13.99
C ILE A 78 11.69 26.79 -14.84
N ALA A 79 11.05 27.91 -14.51
CA ALA A 79 11.22 29.19 -15.20
C ALA A 79 12.45 29.99 -14.72
N LEU A 80 13.17 29.51 -13.70
CA LEU A 80 14.40 30.13 -13.21
C LEU A 80 15.58 29.87 -14.17
N GLU A 81 16.53 30.80 -14.24
CA GLU A 81 17.73 30.64 -15.07
C GLU A 81 18.55 29.40 -14.67
N ASN A 82 18.60 29.10 -13.37
CA ASN A 82 19.28 27.95 -12.79
C ASN A 82 18.30 26.89 -12.22
N ALA A 83 17.21 26.63 -12.94
CA ALA A 83 16.15 25.69 -12.53
C ALA A 83 16.65 24.35 -11.99
N ASP A 84 17.58 23.70 -12.69
CA ASP A 84 18.14 22.39 -12.29
C ASP A 84 18.82 22.48 -10.91
N GLU A 85 19.60 23.54 -10.65
CA GLU A 85 20.26 23.76 -9.35
C GLU A 85 19.23 24.06 -8.25
N ALA A 86 18.23 24.88 -8.55
CA ALA A 86 17.17 25.20 -7.59
C ALA A 86 16.41 23.95 -7.15
N LEU A 87 16.08 23.07 -8.09
CA LEU A 87 15.32 21.84 -7.84
C LEU A 87 16.16 20.70 -7.21
N GLN A 88 17.48 20.82 -7.16
CA GLN A 88 18.31 19.85 -6.41
C GLN A 88 18.02 19.88 -4.91
N THR A 89 17.74 21.05 -4.33
CA THR A 89 17.44 21.18 -2.90
C THR A 89 16.25 20.31 -2.47
N PRO A 90 15.05 20.45 -3.06
CA PRO A 90 13.92 19.59 -2.69
C PRO A 90 14.14 18.10 -3.00
N VAL A 91 14.95 17.75 -4.02
CA VAL A 91 15.31 16.35 -4.29
C VAL A 91 16.22 15.78 -3.20
N GLN A 92 17.19 16.55 -2.71
CA GLN A 92 18.06 16.17 -1.59
C GLN A 92 17.24 15.97 -0.30
N LEU A 93 16.31 16.88 -0.01
CA LEU A 93 15.41 16.73 1.15
C LEU A 93 14.53 15.48 1.03
N MET A 94 14.02 15.16 -0.16
CA MET A 94 13.33 13.89 -0.41
C MET A 94 14.23 12.67 -0.20
N GLN A 95 15.50 12.74 -0.62
CA GLN A 95 16.48 11.68 -0.38
C GLN A 95 16.72 11.46 1.12
N GLU A 96 16.92 12.53 1.88
CA GLU A 96 17.12 12.45 3.33
C GLU A 96 15.91 11.85 4.04
N LEU A 97 14.68 12.25 3.66
CA LEU A 97 13.46 11.64 4.19
C LEU A 97 13.34 10.16 3.79
N LEU A 98 13.67 9.82 2.55
CA LEU A 98 13.59 8.44 2.05
C LEU A 98 14.53 7.51 2.83
N LEU A 99 15.72 7.99 3.20
CA LEU A 99 16.74 7.23 3.93
C LEU A 99 16.55 7.23 5.45
N SER A 100 15.93 8.26 6.03
CA SER A 100 15.78 8.41 7.49
C SER A 100 14.38 8.09 8.03
N CYS A 101 13.38 7.91 7.17
CA CYS A 101 12.02 7.58 7.58
C CYS A 101 11.87 6.07 7.82
N ASP A 102 11.07 5.69 8.83
CA ASP A 102 10.71 4.29 9.09
C ASP A 102 9.29 3.93 8.62
N ASN A 103 8.51 4.91 8.14
CA ASN A 103 7.14 4.71 7.68
C ASN A 103 7.10 4.25 6.20
N PRO A 104 6.69 3.01 5.89
CA PRO A 104 6.68 2.49 4.51
C PRO A 104 5.71 3.24 3.59
N LYS A 105 4.52 3.61 4.08
CA LYS A 105 3.52 4.36 3.29
C LYS A 105 4.09 5.71 2.87
N LEU A 106 4.84 6.35 3.75
CA LEU A 106 5.50 7.61 3.43
C LEU A 106 6.62 7.43 2.39
N LYS A 107 7.44 6.38 2.51
CA LYS A 107 8.47 6.08 1.51
C LYS A 107 7.88 5.79 0.13
N VAL A 108 6.79 5.02 0.05
CA VAL A 108 6.06 4.78 -1.21
C VAL A 108 5.60 6.12 -1.83
N MET A 109 5.10 7.06 -1.02
CA MET A 109 4.72 8.39 -1.50
C MET A 109 5.92 9.18 -2.04
N ILE A 110 7.07 9.13 -1.36
CA ILE A 110 8.30 9.80 -1.80
C ILE A 110 8.80 9.21 -3.11
N VAL A 111 8.89 7.87 -3.22
CA VAL A 111 9.29 7.16 -4.44
C VAL A 111 8.37 7.54 -5.61
N ARG A 112 7.05 7.49 -5.39
CA ARG A 112 6.06 7.92 -6.39
C ARG A 112 6.28 9.38 -6.81
N THR A 113 6.55 10.27 -5.86
CA THR A 113 6.75 11.69 -6.13
C THR A 113 7.99 11.92 -7.00
N LEU A 114 9.11 11.27 -6.68
CA LEU A 114 10.33 11.36 -7.48
C LEU A 114 10.12 10.82 -8.90
N LEU A 115 9.39 9.72 -9.06
CA LEU A 115 9.04 9.17 -10.37
C LEU A 115 8.13 10.13 -11.17
N GLU A 116 7.11 10.70 -10.54
CA GLU A 116 6.25 11.72 -11.16
C GLU A 116 7.03 12.98 -11.55
N PHE A 117 8.00 13.36 -10.73
CA PHE A 117 8.86 14.50 -10.99
C PHE A 117 9.79 14.25 -12.17
N ILE A 118 10.41 13.07 -12.28
CA ILE A 118 11.16 12.65 -13.48
C ILE A 118 10.28 12.80 -14.72
N HIS A 119 9.08 12.22 -14.73
CA HIS A 119 8.14 12.34 -15.86
C HIS A 119 7.71 13.78 -16.16
N THR A 120 7.69 14.65 -15.15
CA THR A 120 7.38 16.06 -15.32
C THR A 120 8.54 16.80 -15.99
N LEU A 121 9.77 16.53 -15.56
CA LEU A 121 11.00 17.04 -16.19
C LEU A 121 11.13 16.59 -17.65
N SER A 122 10.80 15.33 -17.96
CA SER A 122 10.82 14.77 -19.32
C SER A 122 9.93 15.50 -20.33
N LYS A 123 8.91 16.22 -19.85
CA LYS A 123 7.97 16.96 -20.68
C LYS A 123 8.39 18.39 -20.95
N ASP A 124 9.39 18.90 -20.24
CA ASP A 124 9.90 20.24 -20.49
C ASP A 124 10.62 20.30 -21.85
N LYS A 125 10.74 21.52 -22.41
CA LYS A 125 11.46 21.74 -23.67
C LYS A 125 12.97 21.57 -23.50
N LYS A 126 13.49 21.90 -22.31
CA LYS A 126 14.90 21.72 -21.98
C LYS A 126 15.11 20.30 -21.44
N PRO A 127 16.10 19.55 -21.95
CA PRO A 127 16.40 18.22 -21.42
C PRO A 127 17.13 18.34 -20.07
N HIS A 128 16.42 18.14 -18.96
CA HIS A 128 16.93 18.21 -17.56
C HIS A 128 17.68 16.93 -17.14
N ILE A 129 18.55 16.40 -18.00
CA ILE A 129 19.12 15.05 -17.85
C ILE A 129 19.93 14.89 -16.56
N GLU A 130 20.68 15.91 -16.15
CA GLU A 130 21.49 15.87 -14.92
C GLU A 130 20.60 15.76 -13.68
N LEU A 131 19.52 16.55 -13.62
CA LEU A 131 18.57 16.48 -12.51
C LEU A 131 17.79 15.15 -12.50
N ILE A 132 17.42 14.63 -13.67
CA ILE A 132 16.81 13.29 -13.79
C ILE A 132 17.79 12.22 -13.28
N GLU A 133 19.07 12.33 -13.60
CA GLU A 133 20.09 11.39 -13.12
C GLU A 133 20.26 11.43 -11.60
N ILE A 134 20.18 12.61 -10.98
CA ILE A 134 20.17 12.79 -9.52
C ILE A 134 18.93 12.12 -8.90
N CYS A 135 17.75 12.30 -9.50
CA CYS A 135 16.52 11.65 -9.05
C CYS A 135 16.62 10.12 -9.15
N LEU A 136 17.16 9.60 -10.27
CA LEU A 136 17.39 8.16 -10.44
C LEU A 136 18.40 7.63 -9.42
N GLN A 137 19.45 8.40 -9.10
CA GLN A 137 20.42 8.03 -8.08
C GLN A 137 19.78 7.96 -6.69
N THR A 138 18.95 8.95 -6.36
CA THR A 138 18.16 8.99 -5.12
C THR A 138 17.28 7.75 -4.98
N LEU A 139 16.59 7.37 -6.05
CA LEU A 139 15.77 6.15 -6.09
C LEU A 139 16.62 4.88 -5.91
N ILE A 140 17.77 4.78 -6.56
CA ILE A 140 18.66 3.62 -6.43
C ILE A 140 19.19 3.48 -5.00
N ASP A 141 19.58 4.58 -4.37
CA ASP A 141 20.12 4.53 -3.00
C ASP A 141 19.02 4.26 -1.97
N GLY A 142 17.82 4.81 -2.18
CA GLY A 142 16.64 4.44 -1.41
C GLY A 142 16.30 2.94 -1.53
N PHE A 143 16.39 2.38 -2.74
CA PHE A 143 16.12 0.95 -2.96
C PHE A 143 17.11 0.05 -2.23
N LYS A 144 18.40 0.40 -2.21
CA LYS A 144 19.40 -0.34 -1.43
C LYS A 144 19.10 -0.33 0.06
N SER A 145 18.53 0.77 0.58
CA SER A 145 18.19 0.91 1.99
C SER A 145 16.90 0.19 2.37
N ASP A 146 15.89 0.22 1.50
CA ASP A 146 14.58 -0.37 1.77
C ASP A 146 13.92 -0.90 0.48
N PRO A 147 14.25 -2.13 0.06
CA PRO A 147 13.65 -2.74 -1.12
C PRO A 147 12.12 -2.85 -1.04
N ARG A 148 11.56 -3.02 0.18
CA ARG A 148 10.12 -3.29 0.38
C ARG A 148 9.26 -2.13 -0.11
N SER A 149 9.64 -0.89 0.21
CA SER A 149 8.90 0.30 -0.24
C SER A 149 8.92 0.47 -1.77
N PHE A 150 9.98 0.00 -2.44
CA PHE A 150 10.12 0.12 -3.89
C PHE A 150 9.35 -0.95 -4.65
N ILE A 151 9.28 -2.18 -4.13
CA ILE A 151 8.40 -3.20 -4.72
C ILE A 151 6.94 -2.73 -4.62
N MET A 152 6.50 -2.18 -3.48
CA MET A 152 5.14 -1.63 -3.33
C MET A 152 4.86 -0.44 -4.28
N ALA A 153 5.91 0.27 -4.71
CA ALA A 153 5.81 1.38 -5.63
C ALA A 153 6.04 0.99 -7.11
N SER A 154 6.25 -0.29 -7.42
CA SER A 154 6.74 -0.73 -8.74
C SER A 154 5.82 -0.36 -9.90
N LYS A 155 4.50 -0.31 -9.69
CA LYS A 155 3.52 0.16 -10.71
C LYS A 155 3.83 1.57 -11.23
N TYR A 156 4.41 2.42 -10.38
CA TYR A 156 4.75 3.80 -10.74
C TYR A 156 6.03 3.87 -11.59
N ILE A 157 6.93 2.89 -11.45
CA ILE A 157 8.18 2.81 -12.25
C ILE A 157 7.81 2.64 -13.72
N LYS A 158 6.99 1.62 -14.02
CA LYS A 158 6.44 1.38 -15.37
C LYS A 158 5.70 2.61 -15.91
N ARG A 159 4.90 3.26 -15.07
CA ARG A 159 4.08 4.40 -15.49
C ARG A 159 4.89 5.64 -15.87
N TYR A 160 5.97 5.94 -15.13
CA TYR A 160 6.62 7.25 -15.20
C TYR A 160 8.03 7.25 -15.79
N LEU A 161 8.71 6.10 -15.89
CA LEU A 161 10.03 6.04 -16.55
C LEU A 161 9.98 5.76 -18.05
N ASN A 162 8.79 5.48 -18.62
CA ASN A 162 8.63 5.10 -20.02
C ASN A 162 9.27 6.09 -21.01
N GLN A 163 9.17 7.40 -20.76
CA GLN A 163 9.73 8.43 -21.65
C GLN A 163 11.27 8.45 -21.64
N GLU A 164 11.88 8.18 -20.49
CA GLU A 164 13.34 8.21 -20.31
C GLU A 164 14.01 6.86 -20.56
N ALA A 165 13.23 5.78 -20.64
CA ALA A 165 13.72 4.41 -20.78
C ALA A 165 14.60 4.20 -22.02
N ASP A 166 14.38 4.97 -23.08
CA ASP A 166 15.16 4.91 -24.33
C ASP A 166 16.26 5.98 -24.41
N HIS A 167 16.36 6.88 -23.41
CA HIS A 167 17.34 7.97 -23.46
C HIS A 167 18.78 7.40 -23.41
N PRO A 168 19.68 7.75 -24.35
CA PRO A 168 21.00 7.11 -24.48
C PRO A 168 21.87 7.11 -23.22
N LYS A 169 21.74 8.16 -22.39
CA LYS A 169 22.48 8.26 -21.11
C LYS A 169 21.82 7.53 -19.94
N LEU A 170 20.50 7.29 -19.99
CA LEU A 170 19.73 6.82 -18.84
C LEU A 170 19.26 5.38 -19.00
N LYS A 171 19.10 4.89 -20.23
CA LYS A 171 18.51 3.59 -20.56
C LYS A 171 19.09 2.42 -19.76
N GLU A 172 20.43 2.34 -19.64
CA GLU A 172 21.10 1.23 -18.95
C GLU A 172 20.84 1.30 -17.43
N LYS A 173 20.84 2.52 -16.87
CA LYS A 173 20.57 2.78 -15.45
C LYS A 173 19.12 2.48 -15.09
N ILE A 174 18.18 2.91 -15.93
CA ILE A 174 16.73 2.66 -15.78
C ILE A 174 16.43 1.16 -15.89
N LEU A 175 17.00 0.48 -16.89
CA LEU A 175 16.85 -0.97 -17.05
C LEU A 175 17.40 -1.71 -15.83
N ALA A 176 18.64 -1.43 -15.42
CA ALA A 176 19.26 -2.08 -14.26
C ALA A 176 18.47 -1.86 -12.97
N PHE A 177 18.02 -0.63 -12.71
CA PHE A 177 17.21 -0.30 -11.54
C PHE A 177 15.86 -1.02 -11.56
N THR A 178 15.13 -0.96 -12.68
CA THR A 178 13.81 -1.61 -12.81
C THR A 178 13.93 -3.12 -12.66
N LYS A 179 14.96 -3.72 -13.28
CA LYS A 179 15.27 -5.15 -13.19
C LYS A 179 15.56 -5.55 -11.74
N ALA A 180 16.34 -4.77 -11.00
CA ALA A 180 16.62 -5.03 -9.59
C ALA A 180 15.35 -4.99 -8.72
N VAL A 181 14.48 -4.00 -8.91
CA VAL A 181 13.19 -3.92 -8.19
C VAL A 181 12.30 -5.12 -8.51
N TYR A 182 12.22 -5.51 -9.77
CA TYR A 182 11.37 -6.63 -10.20
C TYR A 182 11.89 -7.99 -9.71
N ILE A 183 13.21 -8.18 -9.66
CA ILE A 183 13.82 -9.36 -9.04
C ILE A 183 13.44 -9.45 -7.56
N GLU A 184 13.53 -8.35 -6.81
CA GLU A 184 13.12 -8.34 -5.40
C GLU A 184 11.60 -8.52 -5.24
N ASN A 185 10.78 -8.03 -6.18
CA ASN A 185 9.34 -8.28 -6.19
C ASN A 185 9.02 -9.78 -6.33
N ILE A 186 9.67 -10.46 -7.29
CA ILE A 186 9.51 -11.91 -7.50
C ILE A 186 9.90 -12.68 -6.24
N LYS A 187 11.07 -12.38 -5.67
CA LYS A 187 11.55 -13.02 -4.43
C LYS A 187 10.61 -12.78 -3.26
N PHE A 188 10.12 -11.55 -3.11
CA PHE A 188 9.15 -11.20 -2.08
C PHE A 188 7.92 -12.09 -2.17
N TRP A 189 7.24 -12.10 -3.31
CA TRP A 189 6.01 -12.87 -3.49
C TRP A 189 6.22 -14.38 -3.39
N GLN A 190 7.30 -14.90 -3.96
CA GLN A 190 7.63 -16.32 -3.85
C GLN A 190 7.83 -16.74 -2.39
N LYS A 191 8.50 -15.91 -1.59
CA LYS A 191 8.76 -16.17 -0.18
C LYS A 191 7.53 -15.94 0.71
N SER A 192 6.80 -14.86 0.49
CA SER A 192 5.70 -14.45 1.36
C SER A 192 4.42 -15.24 1.13
N SER A 193 4.20 -15.74 -0.09
CA SER A 193 3.04 -16.57 -0.39
C SER A 193 3.19 -17.98 0.19
N ASP A 194 4.34 -18.63 -0.03
CA ASP A 194 4.54 -20.05 0.28
C ASP A 194 3.33 -20.94 -0.09
N ILE A 195 2.79 -20.68 -1.29
CA ILE A 195 1.55 -21.28 -1.76
C ILE A 195 1.60 -22.80 -1.77
N GLU A 196 2.77 -23.39 -2.01
CA GLU A 196 2.95 -24.85 -2.03
C GLU A 196 2.77 -25.45 -0.63
N GLN A 197 3.27 -24.77 0.41
CA GLN A 197 3.05 -25.19 1.79
C GLN A 197 1.57 -25.09 2.16
N TRP A 198 0.91 -23.98 1.81
CA TRP A 198 -0.52 -23.81 2.07
C TRP A 198 -1.37 -24.89 1.38
N ILE A 199 -1.09 -25.19 0.10
CA ILE A 199 -1.78 -26.25 -0.65
C ILE A 199 -1.68 -27.61 0.06
N GLU A 200 -0.50 -27.96 0.59
CA GLU A 200 -0.30 -29.22 1.30
C GLU A 200 -1.05 -29.27 2.64
N GLN A 201 -1.14 -28.14 3.36
CA GLN A 201 -1.87 -28.03 4.62
C GLN A 201 -3.38 -28.19 4.41
N GLU A 202 -3.92 -27.64 3.32
CA GLU A 202 -5.37 -27.62 3.03
C GLU A 202 -5.83 -28.77 2.11
N LYS A 203 -5.03 -29.82 1.91
CA LYS A 203 -5.31 -30.92 0.98
C LYS A 203 -6.62 -31.68 1.20
N ASP A 204 -7.14 -31.66 2.42
CA ASP A 204 -8.43 -32.31 2.74
C ASP A 204 -9.62 -31.49 2.22
N ILE A 205 -9.42 -30.19 2.02
CA ILE A 205 -10.41 -29.22 1.53
C ILE A 205 -10.25 -28.99 0.03
N LEU A 206 -9.01 -28.86 -0.46
CA LEU A 206 -8.67 -28.70 -1.87
C LEU A 206 -8.80 -30.03 -2.61
N LYS A 207 -10.00 -30.33 -3.11
CA LYS A 207 -10.34 -31.57 -3.82
C LYS A 207 -10.33 -31.40 -5.35
N SER A 208 -10.33 -30.16 -5.83
CA SER A 208 -10.24 -29.78 -7.23
C SER A 208 -8.82 -29.99 -7.81
N GLU A 209 -8.70 -29.94 -9.14
CA GLU A 209 -7.40 -29.96 -9.82
C GLU A 209 -6.59 -28.70 -9.50
N ILE A 210 -5.71 -28.79 -8.50
CA ILE A 210 -4.84 -27.70 -8.03
C ILE A 210 -3.74 -27.35 -9.04
N ASP A 211 -3.59 -28.14 -10.10
CA ASP A 211 -2.58 -27.93 -11.13
C ASP A 211 -2.72 -26.58 -11.85
N GLU A 212 -3.95 -26.10 -12.06
CA GLU A 212 -4.20 -24.76 -12.62
C GLU A 212 -3.70 -23.67 -11.66
N LEU A 213 -3.99 -23.81 -10.36
CA LEU A 213 -3.53 -22.88 -9.33
C LEU A 213 -1.99 -22.83 -9.26
N ARG A 214 -1.34 -24.00 -9.25
CA ARG A 214 0.13 -24.14 -9.27
C ARG A 214 0.75 -23.56 -10.54
N THR A 215 0.04 -23.63 -11.66
CA THR A 215 0.51 -23.07 -12.94
C THR A 215 0.42 -21.54 -12.94
N GLN A 216 -0.61 -20.96 -12.33
CA GLN A 216 -0.81 -19.50 -12.32
C GLN A 216 0.04 -18.76 -11.27
N ILE A 217 0.21 -19.33 -10.08
CA ILE A 217 0.83 -18.63 -8.95
C ILE A 217 1.84 -19.49 -8.16
N GLY A 218 2.15 -20.71 -8.65
CA GLY A 218 3.01 -21.66 -7.95
C GLY A 218 4.51 -21.44 -8.17
N SER A 219 5.30 -22.31 -7.55
CA SER A 219 6.77 -22.28 -7.59
C SER A 219 7.35 -22.26 -9.01
N LYS A 220 6.75 -23.02 -9.94
CA LYS A 220 7.17 -23.08 -11.35
C LYS A 220 6.95 -21.75 -12.08
N TRP A 221 5.87 -21.04 -11.77
CA TRP A 221 5.61 -19.73 -12.36
C TRP A 221 6.67 -18.72 -11.91
N PHE A 222 6.94 -18.62 -10.61
CA PHE A 222 8.00 -17.74 -10.09
C PHE A 222 9.41 -18.10 -10.62
N ALA A 223 9.71 -19.39 -10.76
CA ALA A 223 10.95 -19.84 -11.40
C ALA A 223 11.03 -19.36 -12.86
N SER A 224 9.93 -19.50 -13.62
CA SER A 224 9.87 -19.01 -15.00
C SER A 224 10.04 -17.49 -15.10
N LEU A 225 9.51 -16.71 -14.15
CA LEU A 225 9.71 -15.26 -14.10
C LEU A 225 11.17 -14.91 -13.81
N SER A 226 11.81 -15.66 -12.92
CA SER A 226 13.23 -15.51 -12.55
C SER A 226 14.16 -15.82 -13.73
N GLU A 227 13.85 -16.85 -14.52
CA GLU A 227 14.62 -17.17 -15.75
C GLU A 227 14.39 -16.11 -16.84
N GLN A 228 13.14 -15.69 -17.05
CA GLN A 228 12.80 -14.69 -18.06
C GLN A 228 13.52 -13.37 -17.79
N ILE A 229 13.50 -12.88 -16.54
CA ILE A 229 14.08 -11.59 -16.20
C ILE A 229 15.58 -11.54 -16.49
N GLU A 230 16.32 -12.64 -16.32
CA GLU A 230 17.76 -12.71 -16.62
C GLU A 230 18.05 -12.41 -18.10
N SER A 231 17.24 -12.97 -19.00
CA SER A 231 17.41 -12.86 -20.46
C SER A 231 16.97 -11.52 -21.07
N ILE A 232 16.15 -10.74 -20.36
CA ILE A 232 15.60 -9.47 -20.86
C ILE A 232 16.66 -8.37 -20.85
N ASN A 233 16.81 -7.70 -22.01
CA ASN A 233 17.78 -6.63 -22.26
C ASN A 233 17.14 -5.28 -22.65
N SER A 234 15.82 -5.20 -22.65
CA SER A 234 15.07 -3.98 -22.95
C SER A 234 14.12 -3.65 -21.81
N TRP A 235 14.01 -2.36 -21.47
CA TRP A 235 13.10 -1.92 -20.42
C TRP A 235 11.63 -2.14 -20.81
N HIS A 236 11.27 -1.91 -22.08
CA HIS A 236 9.90 -2.13 -22.57
C HIS A 236 9.50 -3.61 -22.46
N GLU A 237 10.40 -4.51 -22.84
CA GLU A 237 10.18 -5.96 -22.71
C GLU A 237 10.05 -6.38 -21.24
N LEU A 238 10.86 -5.78 -20.35
CA LEU A 238 10.83 -6.05 -18.92
C LEU A 238 9.46 -5.74 -18.31
N VAL A 239 8.95 -4.52 -18.55
CA VAL A 239 7.69 -4.07 -17.96
C VAL A 239 6.44 -4.65 -18.63
N GLU A 240 6.61 -5.26 -19.81
CA GLU A 240 5.56 -6.01 -20.51
C GLU A 240 5.45 -7.45 -20.01
N LYS A 241 6.59 -8.15 -19.89
CA LYS A 241 6.60 -9.59 -19.58
C LYS A 241 6.59 -9.91 -18.09
N ILE A 242 7.23 -9.08 -17.27
CA ILE A 242 7.37 -9.35 -15.84
C ILE A 242 6.32 -8.54 -15.07
N PRO A 243 5.48 -9.19 -14.25
CA PRO A 243 4.45 -8.50 -13.48
C PRO A 243 5.08 -7.67 -12.36
N ASP A 244 4.55 -6.45 -12.20
CA ASP A 244 4.83 -5.60 -11.05
C ASP A 244 4.08 -6.09 -9.79
N TYR A 245 4.31 -5.47 -8.64
CA TYR A 245 3.73 -5.86 -7.36
C TYR A 245 2.20 -5.97 -7.36
N ASP A 246 1.50 -5.01 -7.96
CA ASP A 246 0.04 -5.03 -8.00
C ASP A 246 -0.46 -6.09 -9.00
N GLN A 247 0.26 -6.27 -10.11
CA GLN A 247 -0.09 -7.29 -11.10
C GLN A 247 0.05 -8.71 -10.53
N VAL A 248 1.07 -8.98 -9.70
CA VAL A 248 1.17 -10.26 -8.98
C VAL A 248 0.00 -10.42 -8.00
N ALA A 249 -0.31 -9.39 -7.20
CA ALA A 249 -1.46 -9.44 -6.29
C ALA A 249 -2.78 -9.71 -7.03
N GLU A 250 -2.95 -9.11 -8.21
CA GLU A 250 -4.09 -9.35 -9.08
C GLU A 250 -4.14 -10.80 -9.61
N CYS A 251 -3.01 -11.39 -10.01
CA CYS A 251 -2.93 -12.80 -10.36
C CYS A 251 -3.42 -13.70 -9.21
N PHE A 252 -2.97 -13.44 -7.98
CA PHE A 252 -3.43 -14.18 -6.79
C PHE A 252 -4.93 -14.01 -6.54
N ALA A 253 -5.45 -12.78 -6.63
CA ALA A 253 -6.88 -12.54 -6.44
C ALA A 253 -7.76 -13.20 -7.51
N ASN A 254 -7.29 -13.24 -8.76
CA ASN A 254 -8.00 -13.85 -9.88
C ASN A 254 -7.92 -15.39 -9.83
N ALA A 255 -6.86 -15.94 -9.25
CA ALA A 255 -6.70 -17.38 -9.07
C ALA A 255 -7.79 -18.01 -8.18
N VAL A 256 -8.55 -17.20 -7.43
CA VAL A 256 -9.75 -17.68 -6.71
C VAL A 256 -10.73 -18.36 -7.67
N ASP A 257 -10.88 -17.84 -8.88
CA ASP A 257 -11.86 -18.34 -9.84
C ASP A 257 -11.45 -19.67 -10.51
N THR A 258 -10.23 -20.18 -10.26
CA THR A 258 -9.81 -21.52 -10.72
C THR A 258 -10.35 -22.64 -9.82
N LEU A 259 -10.76 -22.32 -8.59
CA LEU A 259 -11.29 -23.29 -7.64
C LEU A 259 -12.76 -23.58 -7.93
N LYS A 260 -13.14 -24.86 -7.97
CA LYS A 260 -14.44 -25.29 -8.49
C LYS A 260 -15.57 -25.13 -7.46
N THR A 261 -15.25 -25.23 -6.16
CA THR A 261 -16.25 -25.17 -5.08
C THR A 261 -16.14 -23.88 -4.28
N PHE A 262 -17.25 -23.42 -3.71
CA PHE A 262 -17.27 -22.22 -2.85
C PHE A 262 -16.52 -22.43 -1.53
N ILE A 263 -16.40 -23.67 -1.04
CA ILE A 263 -15.58 -23.95 0.16
C ILE A 263 -14.09 -23.77 -0.11
N GLU A 264 -13.60 -24.25 -1.26
CA GLU A 264 -12.20 -24.05 -1.65
C GLU A 264 -11.91 -22.56 -1.87
N GLN A 265 -12.80 -21.85 -2.57
CA GLN A 265 -12.69 -20.41 -2.78
C GLN A 265 -12.65 -19.64 -1.45
N PHE A 266 -13.48 -20.04 -0.48
CA PHE A 266 -13.51 -19.42 0.85
C PHE A 266 -12.18 -19.56 1.58
N HIS A 267 -11.65 -20.80 1.66
CA HIS A 267 -10.35 -21.06 2.31
C HIS A 267 -9.20 -20.35 1.60
N PHE A 268 -9.23 -20.29 0.27
CA PHE A 268 -8.20 -19.60 -0.49
C PHE A 268 -8.26 -18.08 -0.32
N ILE A 269 -9.45 -17.46 -0.36
CA ILE A 269 -9.58 -16.01 -0.06
C ILE A 269 -9.06 -15.71 1.35
N PHE A 270 -9.34 -16.59 2.32
CA PHE A 270 -8.84 -16.41 3.67
C PHE A 270 -7.30 -16.42 3.72
N TYR A 271 -6.66 -17.38 3.06
CA TYR A 271 -5.21 -17.38 2.88
C TYR A 271 -4.71 -16.08 2.23
N LEU A 272 -5.39 -15.59 1.17
CA LEU A 272 -5.00 -14.33 0.52
C LEU A 272 -5.07 -13.12 1.48
N LEU A 273 -6.05 -13.07 2.39
CA LEU A 273 -6.17 -11.98 3.36
C LEU A 273 -5.02 -11.93 4.36
N GLN A 274 -4.34 -13.05 4.60
CA GLN A 274 -3.18 -13.15 5.48
C GLN A 274 -1.85 -12.77 4.81
N LEU A 275 -1.84 -12.61 3.48
CA LEU A 275 -0.63 -12.26 2.75
C LEU A 275 -0.34 -10.76 2.87
N ASP A 276 0.86 -10.42 3.33
CA ASP A 276 1.40 -9.04 3.35
C ASP A 276 1.29 -8.32 1.98
N GLY A 277 1.27 -9.11 0.90
CA GLY A 277 1.14 -8.66 -0.47
C GLY A 277 -0.23 -8.04 -0.82
N MET A 278 -1.28 -8.40 -0.08
CA MET A 278 -2.68 -8.25 -0.51
C MET A 278 -3.42 -7.06 0.11
N GLU A 279 -2.75 -6.17 0.86
CA GLU A 279 -3.36 -5.00 1.54
C GLU A 279 -4.31 -4.21 0.61
N ALA A 280 -3.87 -3.89 -0.61
CA ALA A 280 -4.67 -3.13 -1.59
C ALA A 280 -5.92 -3.87 -2.12
N HIS A 281 -6.01 -5.19 -1.92
CA HIS A 281 -7.13 -6.03 -2.37
C HIS A 281 -8.01 -6.54 -1.22
N GLN A 282 -7.66 -6.29 0.05
CA GLN A 282 -8.36 -6.82 1.22
C GLN A 282 -9.86 -6.51 1.20
N GLU A 283 -10.26 -5.25 0.97
CA GLU A 283 -11.69 -4.87 0.92
C GLU A 283 -12.46 -5.65 -0.15
N ARG A 284 -11.88 -5.79 -1.35
CA ARG A 284 -12.48 -6.54 -2.46
C ARG A 284 -12.61 -8.03 -2.13
N LEU A 285 -11.60 -8.60 -1.50
CA LEU A 285 -11.57 -10.00 -1.08
C LEU A 285 -12.61 -10.29 0.01
N ILE A 286 -12.69 -9.43 1.03
CA ILE A 286 -13.70 -9.51 2.10
C ILE A 286 -15.10 -9.42 1.50
N TRP A 287 -15.34 -8.49 0.58
CA TRP A 287 -16.64 -8.39 -0.09
C TRP A 287 -16.98 -9.66 -0.89
N LYS A 288 -16.00 -10.24 -1.62
CA LYS A 288 -16.18 -11.50 -2.36
C LYS A 288 -16.50 -12.65 -1.42
N LEU A 289 -15.81 -12.74 -0.28
CA LEU A 289 -16.03 -13.72 0.78
C LEU A 289 -17.46 -13.61 1.33
N ASN A 290 -17.92 -12.41 1.68
CA ASN A 290 -19.29 -12.18 2.18
C ASN A 290 -20.35 -12.66 1.19
N LYS A 291 -20.12 -12.44 -0.11
CA LYS A 291 -21.05 -12.81 -1.18
C LYS A 291 -21.13 -14.33 -1.42
N MET A 292 -20.10 -15.10 -1.07
CA MET A 292 -20.07 -16.56 -1.29
C MET A 292 -20.52 -17.38 -0.07
N LEU A 293 -20.55 -16.79 1.14
CA LEU A 293 -20.90 -17.49 2.39
C LEU A 293 -22.19 -18.34 2.28
N ARG A 294 -23.24 -17.80 1.66
CA ARG A 294 -24.51 -18.52 1.52
C ARG A 294 -24.34 -19.78 0.66
N GLN A 295 -23.67 -19.64 -0.48
CA GLN A 295 -23.40 -20.72 -1.41
C GLN A 295 -22.46 -21.75 -0.81
N THR A 296 -21.44 -21.32 -0.05
CA THR A 296 -20.56 -22.23 0.69
C THR A 296 -21.37 -23.09 1.67
N ILE A 297 -22.28 -22.51 2.45
CA ILE A 297 -23.13 -23.29 3.37
C ILE A 297 -24.07 -24.25 2.62
N ASP A 298 -24.54 -23.87 1.43
CA ASP A 298 -25.39 -24.73 0.59
C ASP A 298 -24.65 -25.93 -0.01
N GLU A 299 -23.33 -25.85 -0.20
CA GLU A 299 -22.49 -26.95 -0.71
C GLU A 299 -22.09 -27.97 0.37
N LEU A 300 -22.18 -27.60 1.66
CA LEU A 300 -21.67 -28.42 2.75
C LEU A 300 -22.65 -29.50 3.21
N ASP A 301 -22.11 -30.67 3.54
CA ASP A 301 -22.85 -31.71 4.26
C ASP A 301 -23.18 -31.26 5.69
N LYS A 302 -24.22 -31.86 6.29
CA LYS A 302 -24.74 -31.44 7.61
C LYS A 302 -23.66 -31.46 8.70
N GLU A 303 -22.78 -32.45 8.65
CA GLU A 303 -21.68 -32.64 9.59
C GLU A 303 -20.60 -31.55 9.44
N GLN A 304 -20.50 -30.93 8.27
CA GLN A 304 -19.48 -29.92 7.93
C GLN A 304 -19.94 -28.48 8.23
N ILE A 305 -21.25 -28.22 8.26
CA ILE A 305 -21.80 -26.87 8.51
C ILE A 305 -21.34 -26.32 9.86
N ARG A 306 -21.36 -27.13 10.92
CA ARG A 306 -20.95 -26.66 12.26
C ARG A 306 -19.45 -26.33 12.34
N PRO A 307 -18.52 -27.19 11.87
CA PRO A 307 -17.11 -26.83 11.71
C PRO A 307 -16.89 -25.57 10.88
N PHE A 308 -17.62 -25.41 9.76
CA PHE A 308 -17.50 -24.23 8.92
C PHE A 308 -17.94 -22.93 9.63
N ILE A 309 -19.01 -22.97 10.42
CA ILE A 309 -19.39 -21.82 11.25
C ILE A 309 -18.25 -21.47 12.22
N ASN A 310 -17.54 -22.44 12.80
CA ASN A 310 -16.41 -22.14 13.68
C ASN A 310 -15.28 -21.40 12.97
N SER A 311 -14.91 -21.85 11.76
CA SER A 311 -13.84 -21.20 11.02
C SER A 311 -14.20 -19.74 10.71
N ILE A 312 -15.45 -19.43 10.36
CA ILE A 312 -15.90 -18.04 10.16
C ILE A 312 -15.66 -17.19 11.42
N PHE A 313 -16.01 -17.68 12.61
CA PHE A 313 -15.81 -16.93 13.84
C PHE A 313 -14.32 -16.76 14.21
N GLU A 314 -13.53 -17.82 14.04
CA GLU A 314 -12.07 -17.77 14.24
C GLU A 314 -11.42 -16.76 13.28
N PHE A 315 -11.92 -16.67 12.05
CA PHE A 315 -11.45 -15.73 11.04
C PHE A 315 -11.90 -14.29 11.33
N ALA A 316 -13.14 -14.10 11.80
CA ALA A 316 -13.65 -12.80 12.17
C ALA A 316 -12.82 -12.16 13.31
N GLU A 317 -12.30 -12.95 14.25
CA GLU A 317 -11.43 -12.43 15.32
C GLU A 317 -10.15 -11.80 14.77
N GLN A 318 -9.58 -12.38 13.70
CA GLN A 318 -8.36 -11.83 13.08
C GLN A 318 -8.60 -10.50 12.35
N LEU A 319 -9.83 -10.27 11.88
CA LEU A 319 -10.20 -9.10 11.08
C LEU A 319 -10.92 -8.00 11.90
N ARG A 320 -11.16 -8.25 13.18
CA ARG A 320 -12.05 -7.45 14.04
C ARG A 320 -11.66 -5.98 14.13
N ALA A 321 -10.36 -5.69 14.25
CA ALA A 321 -9.86 -4.33 14.47
C ALA A 321 -10.09 -3.40 13.26
N GLU A 322 -10.03 -3.94 12.04
CA GLU A 322 -9.96 -3.13 10.82
C GLU A 322 -11.21 -3.28 9.93
N HIS A 323 -11.99 -4.36 10.10
CA HIS A 323 -13.10 -4.71 9.19
C HIS A 323 -14.43 -5.02 9.89
N GLY A 324 -14.72 -4.33 10.99
CA GLY A 324 -15.92 -4.56 11.82
C GLY A 324 -17.24 -4.62 11.04
N SER A 325 -17.52 -3.65 10.16
CA SER A 325 -18.76 -3.63 9.37
C SER A 325 -18.92 -4.90 8.51
N SER A 326 -17.85 -5.32 7.85
CA SER A 326 -17.87 -6.50 6.99
C SER A 326 -18.06 -7.79 7.76
N ILE A 327 -17.54 -7.88 8.98
CA ILE A 327 -17.75 -9.01 9.89
C ILE A 327 -19.23 -9.10 10.31
N LEU A 328 -19.84 -7.96 10.64
CA LEU A 328 -21.27 -7.92 10.97
C LEU A 328 -22.14 -8.39 9.80
N ASP A 329 -21.78 -8.03 8.56
CA ASP A 329 -22.45 -8.53 7.36
C ASP A 329 -22.25 -10.05 7.15
N MET A 330 -21.05 -10.58 7.44
CA MET A 330 -20.81 -12.03 7.43
C MET A 330 -21.73 -12.74 8.41
N PHE A 331 -21.76 -12.26 9.65
CA PHE A 331 -22.58 -12.83 10.71
C PHE A 331 -24.06 -12.77 10.35
N LEU A 332 -24.56 -11.63 9.89
CA LEU A 332 -25.94 -11.52 9.43
C LEU A 332 -26.27 -12.54 8.33
N THR A 333 -25.35 -12.77 7.39
CA THR A 333 -25.51 -13.74 6.31
C THR A 333 -25.57 -15.18 6.84
N VAL A 334 -24.64 -15.55 7.73
CA VAL A 334 -24.61 -16.88 8.35
C VAL A 334 -25.84 -17.11 9.22
N GLY A 335 -26.24 -16.13 10.04
CA GLY A 335 -27.41 -16.23 10.92
C GLY A 335 -28.71 -16.43 10.14
N LYS A 336 -28.91 -15.66 9.06
CA LYS A 336 -30.05 -15.88 8.14
C LYS A 336 -30.05 -17.30 7.57
N LYS A 337 -28.88 -17.81 7.20
CA LYS A 337 -28.74 -19.16 6.64
C LYS A 337 -29.03 -20.26 7.67
N VAL A 338 -28.55 -20.11 8.89
CA VAL A 338 -28.84 -21.04 10.00
C VAL A 338 -30.34 -21.14 10.27
N ILE A 339 -31.07 -20.02 10.22
CA ILE A 339 -32.53 -20.00 10.35
C ILE A 339 -33.22 -20.69 9.17
N GLU A 340 -32.74 -20.46 7.93
CA GLU A 340 -33.24 -21.12 6.72
C GLU A 340 -33.09 -22.65 6.83
N LEU A 341 -31.91 -23.13 7.23
CA LEU A 341 -31.63 -24.57 7.41
C LEU A 341 -32.55 -25.24 8.44
N LYS A 342 -32.87 -24.54 9.54
CA LYS A 342 -33.84 -25.02 10.53
C LYS A 342 -35.25 -25.13 9.95
N LYS A 343 -35.69 -24.08 9.22
CA LYS A 343 -37.01 -24.07 8.58
C LYS A 343 -37.17 -25.20 7.56
N GLU A 344 -36.10 -25.53 6.85
CA GLU A 344 -36.07 -26.65 5.89
C GLU A 344 -35.94 -28.03 6.55
N GLY A 345 -35.80 -28.10 7.88
CA GLY A 345 -35.62 -29.36 8.60
C GLY A 345 -34.27 -30.05 8.34
N LYS A 346 -33.28 -29.32 7.81
CA LYS A 346 -31.96 -29.88 7.49
C LYS A 346 -31.12 -30.07 8.75
N ILE A 347 -30.93 -29.02 9.54
CA ILE A 347 -30.17 -29.03 10.80
C ILE A 347 -30.62 -27.84 11.67
N ASP A 348 -30.65 -28.01 13.00
CA ASP A 348 -30.91 -26.92 13.94
C ASP A 348 -29.61 -26.50 14.64
N LEU A 349 -29.06 -25.37 14.20
CA LEU A 349 -27.86 -24.75 14.79
C LEU A 349 -28.16 -23.37 15.37
N VAL A 350 -29.44 -22.99 15.58
CA VAL A 350 -29.80 -21.63 15.99
C VAL A 350 -29.16 -21.27 17.34
N SER A 351 -29.40 -22.06 18.38
CA SER A 351 -28.80 -21.81 19.70
C SER A 351 -27.27 -21.90 19.69
N TYR A 352 -26.72 -22.74 18.83
CA TYR A 352 -25.27 -22.85 18.67
C TYR A 352 -24.67 -21.56 18.11
N TYR A 353 -25.28 -21.03 17.06
CA TYR A 353 -24.86 -19.79 16.42
C TYR A 353 -25.06 -18.58 17.33
N GLU A 354 -26.17 -18.51 18.06
CA GLU A 354 -26.42 -17.46 19.07
C GLU A 354 -25.33 -17.44 20.15
N ASN A 355 -24.95 -18.60 20.69
CA ASN A 355 -23.87 -18.67 21.67
C ASN A 355 -22.53 -18.17 21.09
N LYS A 356 -22.22 -18.54 19.84
CA LYS A 356 -21.00 -18.04 19.17
C LYS A 356 -20.99 -16.53 18.98
N LEU A 357 -22.14 -15.93 18.63
CA LEU A 357 -22.28 -14.48 18.56
C LEU A 357 -22.07 -13.80 19.92
N ILE A 358 -22.63 -14.38 20.98
CA ILE A 358 -22.46 -13.86 22.35
C ILE A 358 -21.00 -13.96 22.77
N ASP A 359 -20.32 -15.08 22.47
CA ASP A 359 -18.92 -15.32 22.81
C ASP A 359 -17.97 -14.37 22.05
N PHE A 360 -18.25 -14.05 20.79
CA PHE A 360 -17.49 -13.06 20.01
C PHE A 360 -17.56 -11.65 20.63
N GLY A 361 -18.66 -11.36 21.34
CA GLY A 361 -18.87 -10.12 22.07
C GLY A 361 -19.45 -9.00 21.22
N PHE A 362 -19.55 -7.83 21.84
CA PHE A 362 -20.20 -6.65 21.25
C PHE A 362 -19.17 -5.60 20.89
N GLU A 363 -19.35 -4.95 19.74
CA GLU A 363 -18.59 -3.75 19.39
C GLU A 363 -19.01 -2.60 20.31
N THR A 364 -18.01 -1.94 20.90
CA THR A 364 -18.24 -0.75 21.71
C THR A 364 -17.89 0.49 20.88
N PRO A 365 -18.44 1.68 21.19
CA PRO A 365 -18.17 2.91 20.43
C PRO A 365 -16.70 3.34 20.36
N GLY A 366 -15.79 2.63 21.05
CA GLY A 366 -14.37 2.94 21.13
C GLY A 366 -14.08 4.21 21.94
N MET A 367 -12.84 4.71 21.85
CA MET A 367 -12.53 6.05 22.33
C MET A 367 -13.06 7.10 21.33
N VAL A 368 -13.94 7.95 21.80
CA VAL A 368 -14.43 9.12 21.07
C VAL A 368 -13.34 10.21 21.11
N TYR A 369 -12.79 10.58 19.95
CA TYR A 369 -11.81 11.68 19.86
C TYR A 369 -12.08 12.57 18.65
N VAL A 370 -11.48 13.76 18.65
CA VAL A 370 -11.56 14.70 17.53
C VAL A 370 -10.28 14.54 16.69
N ASN A 371 -10.41 14.24 15.40
CA ASN A 371 -9.27 14.07 14.49
C ASN A 371 -8.63 15.42 14.10
N GLU A 372 -7.51 15.39 13.37
CA GLU A 372 -6.77 16.59 12.94
C GLU A 372 -7.61 17.58 12.12
N ASP A 373 -8.68 17.09 11.48
CA ASP A 373 -9.64 17.85 10.69
C ASP A 373 -10.85 18.37 11.50
N TRP A 374 -10.80 18.31 12.83
CA TRP A 374 -11.88 18.72 13.73
C TRP A 374 -13.19 17.92 13.59
N GLN A 375 -13.11 16.68 13.12
CA GLN A 375 -14.26 15.77 13.04
C GLN A 375 -14.27 14.83 14.23
N LEU A 376 -15.46 14.59 14.77
CA LEU A 376 -15.70 13.53 15.76
C LEU A 376 -15.44 12.17 15.12
N SER A 377 -14.35 11.52 15.53
CA SER A 377 -14.07 10.13 15.25
C SER A 377 -14.73 9.28 16.34
N VAL A 378 -15.78 8.57 15.94
CA VAL A 378 -16.50 7.57 16.74
C VAL A 378 -16.59 6.32 15.89
N ASN A 379 -16.55 5.14 16.51
CA ASN A 379 -16.89 3.92 15.79
C ASN A 379 -18.32 4.06 15.23
N GLN A 380 -18.47 4.00 13.91
CA GLN A 380 -19.77 4.14 13.23
C GLN A 380 -20.55 2.82 13.16
N ASN A 381 -19.93 1.71 13.60
CA ASN A 381 -20.51 0.37 13.56
C ASN A 381 -21.32 0.02 14.78
#